data_AF-A0AAV5ED15-F1
#
_entry.id   AF-A0AAV5ED15-F1
#
_cell.length_a   1.000
_cell.length_b   1.000
_cell.length_c   1.000
_cell.angle_alpha   90.00
_cell.angle_beta   90.00
_cell.angle_gamma   90.00
#
_symmetry.space_group_name_H-M   'P 1'
#
loop_
_entity.id
_entity.type
_entity.pdbx_description
1 polymer ?
#
loop_
_entity_poly.entity_id
_entity_poly.type
_entity_poly.pdbx_seq_one_letter_code
_entity_poly.pdbx_strand_id
1 'polypeptide(L)' 'MGRRHVRAEEGAGRAHKDGDEGLDLSPYFLTVAAQKEEKLSRQNPIRWVHANGKDTGLPSDSFDLVSLAYVVAFSD' A
#
# COMPACT_ATOMS: atom_id res chain seq x y z
N MET A 1 42.57 -22.39 -4.29
CA MET A 1 41.44 -23.33 -4.41
C MET A 1 40.93 -23.65 -3.02
N GLY A 2 39.69 -23.49 -2.60
CA GLY A 2 38.47 -22.89 -3.14
C GLY A 2 37.51 -22.81 -1.95
N ARG A 3 36.98 -21.62 -1.65
CA ARG A 3 35.99 -21.43 -0.57
C ARG A 3 34.66 -22.01 -1.04
N ARG A 4 34.07 -22.91 -0.25
CA ARG A 4 32.64 -23.26 -0.37
C ARG A 4 32.00 -23.01 0.98
N HIS A 5 31.55 -21.77 1.18
CA HIS A 5 30.43 -21.50 2.08
C HIS A 5 29.17 -21.80 1.29
N VAL A 6 28.58 -22.96 1.54
CA VAL A 6 27.19 -23.23 1.14
C VAL A 6 26.32 -22.58 2.20
N ARG A 7 25.74 -21.42 1.87
CA ARG A 7 24.65 -20.84 2.65
C ARG A 7 23.38 -21.60 2.26
N ALA A 8 22.73 -22.22 3.23
CA ALA A 8 21.36 -22.68 3.08
C ALA A 8 20.48 -21.42 2.86
N GLU A 9 19.87 -21.32 1.69
CA GLU A 9 18.77 -20.38 1.44
C GLU A 9 17.56 -20.90 2.21
N GLU A 10 17.48 -20.50 3.47
CA GLU A 10 16.29 -20.66 4.31
C GLU A 10 15.17 -19.84 3.67
N GLY A 11 14.06 -20.51 3.35
CA GLY A 11 12.94 -19.94 2.63
C GLY A 11 12.41 -18.69 3.33
N ALA A 12 12.79 -17.52 2.82
CA ALA A 12 12.12 -16.28 3.11
C ALA A 12 10.69 -16.43 2.57
N GLY A 13 9.75 -16.69 3.48
CA GLY A 13 8.32 -16.55 3.19
C GLY A 13 8.13 -15.22 2.47
N ARG A 14 7.39 -15.27 1.36
CA ARG A 14 7.04 -14.13 0.50
C ARG A 14 6.59 -12.98 1.41
N ALA A 15 7.48 -12.05 1.73
CA ALA A 15 7.05 -10.76 2.24
C ALA A 15 6.24 -10.16 1.09
N HIS A 16 4.93 -10.02 1.29
CA HIS A 16 4.08 -9.30 0.34
C HIS A 16 4.74 -7.93 0.17
N LYS A 17 5.26 -7.69 -1.03
CA LYS A 17 6.32 -6.69 -1.26
C LYS A 17 5.73 -5.33 -1.63
N ASP A 18 4.48 -5.12 -1.25
CA ASP A 18 3.64 -4.03 -1.69
C ASP A 18 3.28 -3.22 -0.44
N GLY A 19 3.74 -1.97 -0.38
CA GLY A 19 3.49 -1.09 0.75
C GLY A 19 2.01 -0.70 0.86
N ASP A 20 1.67 0.02 1.93
CA ASP A 20 0.31 0.53 2.14
C ASP A 20 -0.10 1.49 1.01
N GLU A 21 -1.34 1.36 0.53
CA GLU A 21 -1.93 2.28 -0.45
C GLU A 21 -3.16 2.99 0.13
N GLY A 22 -3.27 4.29 -0.13
CA GLY A 22 -4.44 5.10 0.25
C GLY A 22 -5.05 5.75 -0.98
N LEU A 23 -6.37 5.68 -1.12
CA LEU A 23 -7.10 6.13 -2.31
C LEU A 23 -8.18 7.14 -1.92
N ASP A 24 -8.24 8.26 -2.65
CA ASP A 24 -9.29 9.27 -2.50
C ASP A 24 -9.55 9.94 -3.86
N LEU A 25 -10.76 10.47 -4.05
CA LEU A 25 -11.15 11.27 -5.22
C LEU A 25 -10.82 12.76 -5.07
N SER A 26 -10.34 13.18 -3.88
CA SER A 26 -10.00 14.56 -3.55
C SER A 26 -8.50 14.79 -3.71
N PRO A 27 -8.05 15.56 -4.73
CA PRO A 27 -6.65 15.97 -4.84
C PRO A 27 -6.16 16.72 -3.60
N TYR A 28 -7.07 17.45 -2.94
CA TYR A 28 -6.75 18.20 -1.73
C TYR A 28 -6.40 17.27 -0.56
N PHE A 29 -7.23 16.26 -0.28
CA PHE A 29 -6.94 15.33 0.84
C PHE A 29 -5.69 14.50 0.59
N LEU A 30 -5.43 14.10 -0.65
CA LEU A 30 -4.20 13.39 -1.01
C LEU A 30 -2.96 14.27 -0.80
N THR A 31 -3.04 15.56 -1.11
CA THR A 31 -1.94 16.51 -0.85
C THR A 31 -1.66 16.62 0.65
N VAL A 32 -2.72 16.76 1.48
CA VAL A 32 -2.59 16.80 2.94
C VAL A 32 -2.03 15.49 3.49
N ALA A 33 -2.45 14.35 2.95
CA ALA A 33 -1.99 13.04 3.37
C ALA A 33 -0.50 12.82 3.05
N ALA A 34 -0.06 13.19 1.84
CA ALA A 34 1.35 13.14 1.44
C ALA A 34 2.23 14.04 2.34
N GLN A 35 1.81 15.28 2.61
CA GLN A 35 2.53 16.18 3.51
C GLN A 35 2.63 15.68 4.95
N LYS A 36 1.63 14.94 5.43
CA LYS A 36 1.67 14.30 6.75
C LYS A 36 2.64 13.12 6.75
N GLU A 37 2.61 12.32 5.68
CA GLU A 37 3.50 11.16 5.53
C GLU A 37 4.98 11.58 5.57
N GLU A 38 5.34 12.65 4.87
CA GLU A 38 6.69 13.24 4.91
C GLU A 38 7.17 13.59 6.33
N LYS A 39 6.24 13.96 7.22
CA LYS A 39 6.56 14.34 8.62
C LYS A 39 6.65 13.14 9.55
N LEU A 40 5.99 12.03 9.24
CA LEU A 40 5.91 10.85 10.11
C LEU A 40 7.12 9.92 9.98
N SER A 41 7.90 10.03 8.90
CA SER A 41 9.11 9.21 8.65
C SER A 41 8.86 7.70 8.80
N ARG A 42 7.75 7.18 8.23
CA ARG A 42 7.46 5.74 8.27
C ARG A 42 8.52 4.96 7.47
N GLN A 43 8.83 3.75 7.92
CA GLN A 43 9.76 2.86 7.21
C GLN A 43 9.22 2.50 5.81
N ASN A 44 7.90 2.34 5.69
CA ASN A 44 7.19 2.16 4.42
C ASN A 44 6.13 3.26 4.30
N PRO A 45 6.43 4.35 3.56
CA PRO A 45 5.48 5.42 3.32
C PRO A 45 4.26 4.93 2.55
N ILE A 46 3.08 5.46 2.88
CA ILE A 46 1.83 5.14 2.17
C ILE A 46 1.88 5.75 0.77
N ARG A 47 1.54 4.96 -0.26
CA ARG A 47 1.33 5.46 -1.62
C ARG A 47 -0.09 6.03 -1.74
N TRP A 48 -0.20 7.34 -1.84
CA TRP A 48 -1.47 8.04 -2.04
C TRP A 48 -1.85 8.10 -3.52
N VAL A 49 -3.03 7.59 -3.87
CA VAL A 49 -3.53 7.42 -5.25
C VAL A 49 -4.80 8.24 -5.46
N HIS A 50 -4.83 9.06 -6.50
CA HIS A 50 -6.03 9.77 -6.94
C HIS A 50 -6.82 8.91 -7.93
N ALA A 51 -7.89 8.26 -7.46
CA ALA A 51 -8.70 7.37 -8.28
C ALA A 51 -10.13 7.20 -7.74
N ASN A 52 -11.03 6.68 -8.57
CA ASN A 52 -12.40 6.37 -8.18
C ASN A 52 -12.47 5.01 -7.48
N GLY A 53 -13.18 4.90 -6.36
CA GLY A 53 -13.36 3.62 -5.66
C GLY A 53 -14.05 2.52 -6.49
N LYS A 54 -14.77 2.87 -7.57
CA LYS A 54 -15.40 1.93 -8.51
C LYS A 54 -14.51 1.57 -9.71
N ASP A 55 -13.46 2.34 -9.96
CA ASP A 55 -12.51 2.13 -11.05
C ASP A 55 -11.12 2.61 -10.59
N THR A 56 -10.49 1.79 -9.75
CA THR A 56 -9.27 2.18 -9.04
C THR A 56 -8.02 2.08 -9.91
N GLY A 57 -8.07 1.31 -11.00
CA GLY A 57 -6.89 0.94 -11.80
C GLY A 57 -5.90 0.02 -11.08
N LEU A 58 -6.24 -0.46 -9.88
CA LEU A 58 -5.39 -1.37 -9.10
C LEU A 58 -5.64 -2.83 -9.50
N PRO A 59 -4.63 -3.70 -9.43
CA PRO A 59 -4.81 -5.11 -9.78
C PRO A 59 -5.86 -5.80 -8.90
N SER A 60 -6.58 -6.78 -9.46
CA SER A 60 -7.47 -7.63 -8.66
C SER A 60 -6.67 -8.54 -7.72
N ASP A 61 -7.26 -8.90 -6.58
CA ASP A 61 -6.68 -9.80 -5.57
C ASP A 61 -5.28 -9.41 -5.07
N SER A 62 -4.96 -8.10 -5.07
CA SER A 62 -3.64 -7.59 -4.68
C SER A 62 -3.55 -7.04 -3.26
N PHE A 63 -4.64 -7.06 -2.48
CA PHE A 63 -4.68 -6.51 -1.13
C PHE A 63 -5.13 -7.56 -0.12
N ASP A 64 -4.35 -7.72 0.95
CA ASP A 64 -4.69 -8.60 2.08
C ASP A 64 -5.78 -8.00 2.99
N LEU A 65 -5.84 -6.66 3.08
CA LEU A 65 -6.78 -5.92 3.91
C LEU A 65 -7.24 -4.63 3.22
N VAL A 66 -8.54 -4.37 3.27
CA VAL A 66 -9.14 -3.11 2.80
C VAL A 66 -9.91 -2.46 3.94
N SER A 67 -9.68 -1.16 4.17
CA SER A 67 -10.42 -0.35 5.14
C SER A 67 -11.15 0.79 4.43
N LEU A 68 -12.39 1.06 4.84
CA LEU A 68 -13.25 2.11 4.29
C LEU A 68 -13.91 2.86 5.45
N ALA A 69 -13.73 4.17 5.52
CA ALA A 69 -14.30 5.00 6.59
C ALA A 69 -15.12 6.14 5.98
N TYR A 70 -16.42 6.18 6.28
CA TYR A 70 -17.34 7.22 5.81
C TYR A 70 -17.48 7.36 4.27
N VAL A 71 -17.11 6.32 3.51
CA VAL A 71 -17.13 6.33 2.03
C VAL A 71 -18.42 5.75 1.45
N VAL A 72 -18.97 4.72 2.10
CA VAL A 72 -20.17 4.02 1.62
C VAL A 72 -21.40 4.55 2.36
N ALA A 73 -22.37 5.04 1.59
CA ALA A 73 -23.72 5.30 2.08
C ALA A 73 -24.62 4.17 1.61
N PHE A 74 -25.46 3.66 2.51
CA PHE A 74 -26.51 2.73 2.15
C PHE A 74 -27.78 3.53 1.92
N SER A 75 -28.37 3.37 0.74
CA SER A 75 -29.74 3.77 0.44
C SER A 75 -30.48 2.50 0.03
N ASP A 76 -31.63 2.26 0.64
CA ASP A 76 -32.50 1.10 0.38
C ASP A 76 -32.94 1.02 -1.10
#